data_AF-A0A6N9AU53-F1
#
_entry.id   AF-A0A6N9AU53-F1
#
_cell.length_a   1.000
_cell.length_b   1.000
_cell.length_c   1.000
_cell.angle_alpha   90.00
_cell.angle_beta   90.00
_cell.angle_gamma   90.00
#
_symmetry.space_group_name_H-M   'P 1'
#
loop_
_entity.id
_entity.type
_entity.pdbx_description
1 polymer ?
#
loop_
_entity_poly.entity_id
_entity_poly.type
_entity_poly.pdbx_seq_one_letter_code
_entity_poly.pdbx_strand_id
1 'polypeptide(L)'
;MLRNFTWIIPRRLAGMALPTGALRGRAGAAADPALVQDLMRLKEQGVRTVVSLTREPLHEGTLDHCGIHSLHIPVEDMTAPSPEQILRAVEFIDEHVEQGGVVVHCMAGIGRTGTVLAGYLVWRGSTPEAAIAEIRNSRPGSVETFDQESSIFRFAESMAGHKA
;
A
#
# COMPACT_ATOMS: atom_id res chain seq x y z
N MET A 1 -6.09 16.29 -4.12
CA MET A 1 -6.30 15.39 -5.27
C MET A 1 -5.56 14.11 -4.95
N LEU A 2 -6.20 12.93 -5.08
CA LEU A 2 -5.52 11.66 -4.82
C LEU A 2 -4.56 11.36 -5.98
N ARG A 3 -3.26 11.49 -5.74
CA ARG A 3 -2.25 11.32 -6.79
C ARG A 3 -1.99 9.84 -7.03
N ASN A 4 -1.88 9.47 -8.31
CA ASN A 4 -1.58 8.11 -8.75
C ASN A 4 -2.52 7.04 -8.15
N PHE A 5 -3.78 7.40 -7.86
CA PHE A 5 -4.75 6.49 -7.27
C PHE A 5 -5.33 5.56 -8.35
N THR A 6 -5.25 4.23 -8.13
CA THR A 6 -5.87 3.23 -9.01
C THR A 6 -6.38 2.07 -8.19
N TRP A 7 -7.62 1.64 -8.42
CA TRP A 7 -8.11 0.36 -7.94
C TRP A 7 -7.46 -0.78 -8.72
N ILE A 8 -6.80 -1.70 -8.01
CA ILE A 8 -6.36 -2.99 -8.56
C ILE A 8 -7.52 -3.97 -8.48
N ILE A 9 -8.15 -4.06 -7.31
CA ILE A 9 -9.40 -4.78 -7.12
C ILE A 9 -10.48 -3.74 -6.85
N PRO A 10 -11.49 -3.58 -7.74
CA PRO A 10 -12.49 -2.53 -7.62
C PRO A 10 -13.10 -2.45 -6.22
N ARG A 11 -13.05 -1.24 -5.63
CA ARG A 11 -13.59 -0.90 -4.29
C ARG A 11 -12.97 -1.66 -3.12
N ARG A 12 -11.93 -2.45 -3.37
CA ARG A 12 -11.33 -3.38 -2.40
C ARG A 12 -9.87 -3.04 -2.14
N LEU A 13 -9.03 -3.02 -3.18
CA LEU A 13 -7.60 -2.77 -3.04
C LEU A 13 -7.13 -1.75 -4.07
N ALA A 14 -6.51 -0.67 -3.61
CA ALA A 14 -5.95 0.39 -4.45
C ALA A 14 -4.48 0.67 -4.12
N GLY A 15 -3.77 1.22 -5.10
CA GLY A 15 -2.47 1.85 -4.92
C GLY A 15 -2.56 3.36 -5.06
N MET A 16 -1.75 4.12 -4.34
CA MET A 16 -1.62 5.57 -4.53
C MET A 16 -0.24 6.14 -4.15
N ALA A 17 0.02 7.39 -4.51
CA ALA A 17 1.14 8.16 -3.98
C ALA A 17 0.83 8.70 -2.58
N LEU A 18 1.84 9.18 -1.85
CA LEU A 18 1.65 9.79 -0.52
C LEU A 18 0.57 10.89 -0.59
N PRO A 19 -0.41 10.90 0.36
CA PRO A 19 -1.38 11.98 0.48
C PRO A 19 -0.68 13.34 0.54
N THR A 20 -1.12 14.28 -0.29
CA THR A 20 -0.46 15.58 -0.43
C THR A 20 -0.44 16.37 0.88
N GLY A 21 -1.46 16.21 1.71
CA GLY A 21 -1.50 16.80 3.05
C GLY A 21 -0.35 16.32 3.95
N ALA A 22 0.08 15.07 3.81
CA ALA A 22 1.18 14.52 4.62
C ALA A 22 2.55 15.13 4.27
N LEU A 23 2.73 15.67 3.05
CA LEU A 23 3.98 16.35 2.66
C LEU A 23 4.24 17.64 3.46
N ARG A 24 3.18 18.24 4.02
CA ARG A 24 3.27 19.53 4.72
C ARG A 24 3.63 19.39 6.19
N GLY A 25 3.79 18.15 6.68
CA GLY A 25 4.34 17.80 7.99
C GLY A 25 3.97 18.77 9.11
N ARG A 26 2.81 18.58 9.75
CA ARG A 26 2.54 19.27 11.02
C ARG A 26 3.14 18.50 12.19
N ALA A 27 3.94 19.19 12.99
CA ALA A 27 4.28 18.76 14.34
C ALA A 27 3.20 19.25 15.32
N GLY A 28 2.66 18.37 16.15
CA GLY A 28 1.70 18.70 17.22
C GLY A 28 0.49 17.77 17.27
N ALA A 29 -0.25 17.79 18.38
CA ALA A 29 -1.32 16.84 18.66
C ALA A 29 -2.62 17.04 17.84
N ALA A 30 -2.81 18.21 17.21
CA ALA A 30 -4.02 18.52 16.47
C ALA A 30 -4.00 17.89 15.07
N ALA A 31 -5.15 17.43 14.59
CA ALA A 31 -5.29 16.86 13.25
C ALA A 31 -4.83 17.86 12.17
N ASP A 32 -4.06 17.37 11.19
CA ASP A 32 -3.59 18.18 10.06
C ASP A 32 -4.73 18.37 9.05
N PRO A 33 -5.26 19.60 8.86
CA PRO A 33 -6.39 19.85 7.97
C PRO A 33 -6.14 19.43 6.52
N ALA A 34 -4.89 19.50 6.06
CA ALA A 34 -4.54 19.11 4.71
C ALA A 34 -4.62 17.59 4.53
N LEU A 35 -4.14 16.83 5.52
CA LEU A 35 -4.25 15.37 5.51
C LEU A 35 -5.70 14.92 5.72
N VAL A 36 -6.47 15.58 6.60
CA VAL A 36 -7.92 15.33 6.77
C VAL A 36 -8.63 15.41 5.42
N GLN A 37 -8.36 16.43 4.61
CA GLN A 37 -9.01 16.56 3.30
C GLN A 37 -8.71 15.38 2.37
N ASP A 38 -7.47 14.89 2.35
CA ASP A 38 -7.10 13.75 1.52
C ASP A 38 -7.69 12.43 2.06
N LEU A 39 -7.73 12.24 3.38
CA LEU A 39 -8.38 11.07 4.00
C LEU A 39 -9.89 11.06 3.77
N MET A 40 -10.56 12.22 3.82
CA MET A 40 -12.00 12.31 3.52
C MET A 40 -12.30 11.94 2.06
N ARG A 41 -11.45 12.36 1.11
CA ARG A 41 -11.56 11.93 -0.30
C ARG A 41 -11.38 10.42 -0.45
N LEU A 42 -10.45 9.81 0.30
CA LEU A 42 -10.32 8.36 0.33
C LEU A 42 -11.60 7.70 0.88
N LYS A 43 -12.19 8.26 1.94
CA LYS A 43 -13.44 7.75 2.51
C LYS A 43 -14.62 7.84 1.55
N GLU A 44 -14.70 8.89 0.74
CA GLU A 44 -15.70 9.06 -0.33
C GLU A 44 -15.58 7.96 -1.41
N GLN A 45 -14.36 7.48 -1.68
CA GLN A 45 -14.13 6.31 -2.54
C GLN A 45 -14.44 4.97 -1.87
N GLY A 46 -14.80 4.97 -0.59
CA GLY A 46 -15.06 3.76 0.20
C GLY A 46 -13.84 3.18 0.90
N VAL A 47 -12.69 3.87 0.87
CA VAL A 47 -11.49 3.44 1.61
C VAL A 47 -11.71 3.63 3.11
N ARG A 48 -11.27 2.65 3.90
CA ARG A 48 -11.31 2.64 5.37
C ARG A 48 -9.96 2.35 5.99
N THR A 49 -9.03 1.83 5.20
CA THR A 49 -7.74 1.36 5.69
C THR A 49 -6.60 1.82 4.79
N VAL A 50 -5.48 2.20 5.40
CA VAL A 50 -4.26 2.65 4.72
C VAL A 50 -3.08 1.78 5.11
N VAL A 51 -2.28 1.36 4.13
CA VAL A 51 -0.95 0.77 4.35
C VAL A 51 0.10 1.76 3.87
N SER A 52 0.90 2.27 4.80
CA SER A 52 1.97 3.25 4.54
C SER A 52 3.34 2.58 4.47
N LEU A 53 4.04 2.77 3.34
CA LEU A 53 5.38 2.24 3.08
C LEU A 53 6.49 3.29 3.17
N THR A 54 6.16 4.52 3.55
CA THR A 54 7.15 5.61 3.72
C THR A 54 7.96 5.43 5.00
N ARG A 55 9.11 6.10 5.10
CA ARG A 55 9.94 6.07 6.32
C ARG A 55 9.15 6.54 7.53
N GLU A 56 8.50 7.69 7.38
CA GLU A 56 7.62 8.26 8.41
C GLU A 56 6.19 7.76 8.24
N PRO A 57 5.48 7.49 9.34
CA PRO A 57 4.06 7.18 9.31
C PRO A 57 3.24 8.42 8.93
N LEU A 58 1.98 8.20 8.55
CA LEU A 58 1.00 9.29 8.55
C LEU A 58 0.68 9.70 9.99
N HIS A 59 0.31 10.97 10.20
CA HIS A 59 -0.01 11.48 11.53
C HIS A 59 -1.19 10.71 12.17
N GLU A 60 -0.91 9.97 13.24
CA GLU A 60 -1.85 9.07 13.92
C GLU A 60 -3.11 9.81 14.38
N GLY A 61 -2.96 10.97 15.05
CA GLY A 61 -4.12 11.75 15.49
C GLY A 61 -5.03 12.23 14.36
N THR A 62 -4.51 12.34 13.13
CA THR A 62 -5.34 12.67 11.95
C THR A 62 -6.07 11.45 11.40
N LEU A 63 -5.41 10.29 11.41
CA LEU A 63 -6.02 9.00 11.03
C LEU A 63 -7.17 8.65 11.97
N ASP A 64 -6.94 8.76 13.28
CA ASP A 64 -7.94 8.53 14.33
C ASP A 64 -9.11 9.49 14.20
N HIS A 65 -8.84 10.79 14.02
CA HIS A 65 -9.87 11.80 13.80
C HIS A 65 -10.75 11.48 12.58
N CYS A 66 -10.18 10.88 11.53
CA CYS A 66 -10.91 10.49 10.33
C CYS A 66 -11.55 9.10 10.44
N GLY A 67 -11.24 8.31 11.47
CA GLY A 67 -11.64 6.91 11.60
C GLY A 67 -11.09 6.05 10.45
N ILE A 68 -9.80 6.20 10.15
CA ILE A 68 -9.08 5.39 9.16
C ILE A 68 -8.13 4.44 9.90
N HIS A 69 -8.26 3.14 9.64
CA HIS A 69 -7.29 2.15 10.11
C HIS A 69 -5.98 2.31 9.35
N SER A 70 -4.85 2.12 10.03
CA SER A 70 -3.54 2.27 9.39
C SER A 70 -2.57 1.19 9.84
N LEU A 71 -1.82 0.67 8.87
CA LEU A 71 -0.61 -0.10 9.10
C LEU A 71 0.59 0.65 8.52
N HIS A 72 1.59 0.90 9.35
CA HIS A 72 2.86 1.47 8.91
C HIS A 72 3.93 0.37 8.83
N ILE A 73 4.51 0.22 7.64
CA ILE A 73 5.64 -0.66 7.37
C ILE A 73 6.73 0.20 6.73
N PRO A 74 7.72 0.69 7.50
CA PRO A 74 8.74 1.54 6.93
C PRO A 74 9.63 0.75 5.96
N VAL A 75 9.65 1.19 4.70
CA VAL A 75 10.56 0.68 3.67
C VAL A 75 11.44 1.83 3.23
N GLU A 76 12.76 1.60 3.25
CA GLU A 76 13.76 2.56 2.81
C GLU A 76 13.46 3.04 1.38
N ASP A 77 13.81 4.29 1.05
CA ASP A 77 13.51 4.80 -0.27
C ASP A 77 14.34 4.07 -1.34
N MET A 78 13.75 3.88 -2.53
CA MET A 78 14.34 3.13 -3.65
C MET A 78 14.72 1.67 -3.37
N THR A 79 14.34 1.10 -2.22
CA THR A 79 14.55 -0.32 -1.92
C THR A 79 13.26 -1.13 -2.13
N ALA A 80 13.41 -2.45 -2.13
CA ALA A 80 12.29 -3.38 -2.12
C ALA A 80 11.81 -3.64 -0.68
N PRO A 81 10.49 -3.70 -0.43
CA PRO A 81 9.97 -4.33 0.79
C PRO A 81 10.50 -5.76 0.88
N SER A 82 10.92 -6.21 2.07
CA SER A 82 11.35 -7.60 2.27
C SER A 82 10.17 -8.59 2.18
N PRO A 83 10.41 -9.91 1.96
CA PRO A 83 9.35 -10.91 1.98
C PRO A 83 8.49 -10.88 3.25
N GLU A 84 9.08 -10.63 4.41
CA GLU A 84 8.38 -10.53 5.70
C GLU A 84 7.52 -9.25 5.77
N GLN A 85 8.02 -8.15 5.20
CA GLN A 85 7.25 -6.92 5.09
C GLN A 85 6.08 -7.07 4.12
N ILE A 86 6.27 -7.79 3.01
CA ILE A 86 5.20 -8.14 2.07
C ILE A 86 4.16 -9.01 2.79
N LEU A 87 4.58 -10.07 3.49
CA LEU A 87 3.69 -10.96 4.25
C LEU A 87 2.82 -10.16 5.23
N ARG A 88 3.45 -9.35 6.08
CA ARG A 88 2.73 -8.51 7.06
C ARG A 88 1.73 -7.57 6.39
N ALA A 89 2.09 -6.98 5.24
CA ALA A 89 1.20 -6.11 4.50
C ALA A 89 0.01 -6.88 3.92
N VAL A 90 0.24 -8.03 3.29
CA VAL A 90 -0.84 -8.78 2.61
C VAL A 90 -1.80 -9.42 3.59
N GLU A 91 -1.33 -9.92 4.74
CA GLU A 91 -2.20 -10.43 5.82
C GLU A 91 -3.13 -9.31 6.31
N PHE A 92 -2.57 -8.15 6.64
CA PHE A 92 -3.36 -7.01 7.08
C PHE A 92 -4.34 -6.51 6.00
N ILE A 93 -3.93 -6.50 4.73
CA ILE A 93 -4.83 -6.18 3.62
C ILE A 93 -5.98 -7.19 3.58
N ASP A 94 -5.70 -8.49 3.64
CA ASP A 94 -6.72 -9.54 3.53
C ASP A 94 -7.76 -9.49 4.67
N GLU A 95 -7.33 -9.14 5.88
CA GLU A 95 -8.22 -8.93 7.03
C GLU A 95 -9.20 -7.76 6.84
N HIS A 96 -8.80 -6.71 6.12
CA HIS A 96 -9.55 -5.45 6.04
C HIS A 96 -10.28 -5.26 4.71
N VAL A 97 -9.86 -5.93 3.63
CA VAL A 97 -10.32 -5.68 2.25
C VAL A 97 -11.82 -5.91 2.04
N GLU A 98 -12.46 -6.73 2.88
CA GLU A 98 -13.92 -6.97 2.84
C GLU A 98 -14.73 -5.97 3.70
N GLN A 99 -14.06 -5.26 4.61
CA GLN A 99 -14.70 -4.30 5.54
C GLN A 99 -14.70 -2.87 4.99
N GLY A 100 -13.97 -2.65 3.90
CA GLY A 100 -13.84 -1.38 3.19
C GLY A 100 -12.63 -1.44 2.26
N GLY A 101 -12.49 -0.42 1.41
CA GLY A 101 -11.32 -0.33 0.55
C GLY A 101 -10.04 -0.16 1.37
N VAL A 102 -9.00 -0.89 1.00
CA VAL A 102 -7.63 -0.72 1.49
C VAL A 102 -6.83 0.01 0.43
N VAL A 103 -6.05 1.01 0.82
CA VAL A 103 -5.10 1.68 -0.07
C VAL A 103 -3.67 1.50 0.41
N VAL A 104 -2.78 1.10 -0.49
CA VAL A 104 -1.34 1.01 -0.24
C VAL A 104 -0.66 2.22 -0.85
N HIS A 105 0.22 2.89 -0.11
CA HIS A 105 1.00 4.01 -0.64
C HIS A 105 2.48 3.96 -0.25
N CYS A 106 3.31 4.59 -1.08
CA CYS A 106 4.68 4.98 -0.76
C CYS A 106 4.82 6.48 -1.07
N MET A 107 5.97 6.95 -1.54
CA MET A 107 6.12 8.35 -1.97
C MET A 107 5.39 8.64 -3.28
N ALA A 108 5.76 7.95 -4.37
CA ALA A 108 5.18 8.14 -5.71
C ALA A 108 4.04 7.15 -6.03
N GLY A 109 3.90 6.08 -5.24
CA GLY A 109 2.90 5.04 -5.48
C GLY A 109 3.26 4.06 -6.59
N ILE A 110 4.54 3.92 -6.95
CA ILE A 110 5.00 3.16 -8.13
C ILE A 110 5.74 1.88 -7.71
N GLY A 111 6.99 1.97 -7.24
CA GLY A 111 7.82 0.82 -6.89
C GLY A 111 7.32 0.04 -5.69
N ARG A 112 7.62 0.51 -4.46
CA ARG A 112 7.23 -0.15 -3.19
C ARG A 112 5.73 -0.50 -3.13
N THR A 113 4.87 0.43 -3.57
CA THR A 113 3.43 0.20 -3.67
C THR A 113 3.10 -0.92 -4.64
N GLY A 114 3.66 -0.89 -5.85
CA GLY A 114 3.49 -1.96 -6.83
C GLY A 114 3.97 -3.32 -6.32
N THR A 115 5.09 -3.34 -5.58
CA THR A 115 5.64 -4.57 -4.98
C THR A 115 4.67 -5.21 -3.99
N VAL A 116 4.09 -4.43 -3.08
CA VAL A 116 3.11 -4.95 -2.11
C VAL A 116 1.81 -5.36 -2.79
N LEU A 117 1.33 -4.59 -3.78
CA LEU A 117 0.12 -4.94 -4.54
C LEU A 117 0.30 -6.26 -5.32
N ALA A 118 1.46 -6.44 -5.96
CA ALA A 118 1.79 -7.70 -6.63
C ALA A 118 1.91 -8.85 -5.62
N GLY A 119 2.55 -8.61 -4.47
CA GLY A 119 2.58 -9.56 -3.35
C GLY A 119 1.19 -10.00 -2.92
N TYR A 120 0.21 -9.09 -2.87
CA TYR A 120 -1.18 -9.44 -2.55
C TYR A 120 -1.82 -10.34 -3.63
N LEU A 121 -1.58 -10.09 -4.92
CA LEU A 121 -2.08 -10.98 -5.97
C LEU A 121 -1.44 -12.37 -5.89
N VAL A 122 -0.17 -12.46 -5.52
CA VAL A 122 0.53 -13.73 -5.24
C VAL A 122 -0.09 -14.44 -4.03
N TRP A 123 -0.35 -13.72 -2.93
CA TRP A 123 -1.06 -14.24 -1.76
C TRP A 123 -2.42 -14.85 -2.14
N ARG A 124 -3.12 -14.22 -3.09
CA ARG A 124 -4.41 -14.68 -3.63
C ARG A 124 -4.30 -15.76 -4.71
N GLY A 125 -3.10 -16.27 -5.00
CA GLY A 125 -2.87 -17.45 -5.84
C GLY A 125 -2.31 -17.18 -7.24
N SER A 126 -1.97 -15.93 -7.58
CA SER A 126 -1.28 -15.63 -8.85
C SER A 126 0.18 -16.09 -8.79
N THR A 127 0.77 -16.40 -9.95
CA THR A 127 2.24 -16.52 -10.02
C THR A 127 2.88 -15.13 -9.89
N PRO A 128 4.14 -15.01 -9.44
CA PRO A 128 4.86 -13.74 -9.39
C PRO A 128 4.83 -12.97 -10.72
N GLU A 129 5.05 -13.66 -11.84
CA GLU A 129 5.06 -13.07 -13.19
C GLU A 129 3.71 -12.48 -13.56
N ALA A 130 2.64 -13.24 -13.33
CA ALA A 130 1.27 -12.80 -13.62
C ALA A 130 0.89 -11.59 -12.75
N ALA A 131 1.22 -11.63 -11.46
CA ALA A 131 0.97 -10.53 -10.53
C ALA A 131 1.70 -9.25 -10.95
N ILE A 132 3.00 -9.35 -11.28
CA ILE A 132 3.80 -8.19 -11.74
C ILE A 132 3.22 -7.63 -13.03
N ALA A 133 2.88 -8.49 -13.99
CA ALA A 133 2.30 -8.07 -15.26
C ALA A 133 0.95 -7.36 -15.08
N GLU A 134 0.06 -7.88 -14.22
CA GLU A 134 -1.23 -7.26 -13.92
C GLU A 134 -1.08 -5.88 -13.28
N ILE A 135 -0.17 -5.76 -12.30
CA ILE A 135 0.11 -4.47 -11.65
C ILE A 135 0.70 -3.47 -12.65
N ARG A 136 1.61 -3.89 -13.54
CA ARG A 136 2.17 -3.02 -14.58
C ARG A 136 1.13 -2.59 -15.62
N ASN A 137 0.20 -3.47 -15.98
CA ASN A 137 -0.89 -3.14 -16.89
C ASN A 137 -1.85 -2.12 -16.27
N SER A 138 -2.18 -2.29 -14.99
CA SER A 138 -3.08 -1.38 -14.27
C SER A 138 -2.41 -0.07 -13.86
N ARG A 139 -1.10 -0.12 -13.60
CA ARG A 139 -0.27 0.98 -13.09
C ARG A 139 1.09 0.99 -13.81
N PRO A 140 1.17 1.53 -15.03
CA PRO A 140 2.39 1.54 -15.82
C PRO A 140 3.60 2.09 -15.05
N GLY A 141 4.73 1.39 -15.14
CA GLY A 141 5.97 1.72 -14.43
C GLY A 141 6.10 1.12 -13.02
N SER A 142 5.06 0.47 -12.49
CA SER A 142 5.12 -0.18 -11.17
C SER A 142 6.13 -1.33 -11.12
N VAL A 143 6.64 -1.60 -9.91
CA VAL A 143 7.75 -2.54 -9.68
C VAL A 143 8.98 -2.09 -10.49
N GLU A 144 9.65 -1.04 -9.99
CA GLU A 144 10.63 -0.21 -10.71
C GLU A 144 12.00 -0.87 -10.85
N THR A 145 12.36 -1.80 -9.97
CA THR A 145 13.71 -2.38 -9.89
C THR A 145 13.71 -3.89 -9.89
N PHE A 146 14.83 -4.48 -10.31
CA PHE A 146 15.06 -5.93 -10.25
C PHE A 146 14.95 -6.47 -8.81
N ASP A 147 15.39 -5.71 -7.81
CA ASP A 147 15.27 -6.11 -6.40
C ASP A 147 13.81 -6.19 -5.96
N GLN A 148 12.95 -5.31 -6.48
CA GLN A 148 11.51 -5.34 -6.20
C GLN A 148 10.84 -6.55 -6.85
N GLU A 149 11.19 -6.89 -8.10
CA GLU A 149 10.76 -8.15 -8.71
C GLU A 149 11.23 -9.35 -7.88
N SER A 150 12.53 -9.42 -7.60
CA SER A 150 13.17 -10.50 -6.84
C SER A 150 12.53 -10.71 -5.47
N SER A 151 12.12 -9.63 -4.80
CA SER A 151 11.43 -9.74 -3.50
C SER A 151 10.06 -10.42 -3.62
N ILE A 152 9.30 -10.17 -4.69
CA ILE A 152 8.02 -10.83 -4.94
C ILE A 152 8.23 -12.34 -5.19
N PHE A 153 9.26 -12.71 -5.94
CA PHE A 153 9.62 -14.11 -6.16
C PHE A 153 10.01 -14.82 -4.85
N ARG A 154 10.90 -14.21 -4.05
CA ARG A 154 11.29 -14.75 -2.74
C ARG A 154 10.11 -14.87 -1.79
N PHE A 155 9.19 -13.90 -1.81
CA PHE A 155 7.95 -13.98 -1.05
C PHE A 155 7.11 -15.19 -1.49
N ALA A 156 6.93 -15.40 -2.80
CA ALA A 156 6.21 -16.57 -3.30
C ALA A 156 6.85 -17.91 -2.90
N GLU A 157 8.18 -17.98 -2.90
CA GLU A 157 8.93 -19.15 -2.42
C GLU A 157 8.70 -19.39 -0.91
N SER A 158 8.73 -18.35 -0.08
CA SER A 158 8.47 -18.48 1.36
C SER A 158 7.04 -18.94 1.68
N MET A 159 6.07 -18.61 0.83
CA MET A 159 4.67 -19.03 0.95
C MET A 159 4.49 -20.53 0.67
N ALA A 160 5.30 -21.11 -0.22
CA ALA A 160 5.27 -22.55 -0.50
C ALA A 160 5.71 -23.39 0.71
N GLY A 161 6.58 -22.84 1.56
CA GLY A 161 7.00 -23.47 2.81
C GLY A 161 5.98 -23.41 3.96
N HIS A 162 4.97 -22.52 3.88
CA HIS A 162 3.94 -22.34 4.90
C HIS A 162 2.65 -23.16 4.65
N LYS A 163 2.53 -23.81 3.48
CA LYS A 163 1.41 -24.69 3.11
C LYS A 163 1.70 -26.18 3.36
N ALA A 164 2.80 -26.51 4.03
CA ALA A 164 3.22 -27.88 4.37
C ALA A 164 2.78 -28.26 5.78
#